data_AF-A0A1Q4VIC4-F1
#
_entry.id   AF-A0A1Q4VIC4-F1
#
_cell.length_a   1.000
_cell.length_b   1.000
_cell.length_c   1.000
_cell.angle_alpha   90.00
_cell.angle_beta   90.00
_cell.angle_gamma   90.00
#
_symmetry.space_group_name_H-M   'P 1'
#
loop_
_entity.id
_entity.type
_entity.pdbx_description
1 polymer ?
#
loop_
_entity_poly.entity_id
_entity_poly.type
_entity_poly.pdbx_seq_one_letter_code
_entity_poly.pdbx_strand_id
1 'polypeptide(L)'
;MLPAGTVGGIVAAAVAEVRARPDVPAAELETGPAPDGITAEAWRHHVSTRRDLVAQRRAAQHRIGVLALETVPAYVGDRQGEDILALVPNDIGITTEEILACRRYALSGDVRAMDGW
;
A
#
# COMPACT_ATOMS: atom_id res chain seq x y z
N MET A 1 -13.11 -10.23 9.76
CA MET A 1 -12.81 -8.78 9.71
C MET A 1 -14.12 -8.02 9.63
N LEU A 2 -14.29 -6.95 10.41
CA LEU A 2 -15.47 -6.09 10.30
C LEU A 2 -15.40 -5.26 9.00
N PRO A 3 -16.54 -4.97 8.34
CA PRO A 3 -16.58 -4.06 7.19
C PRO A 3 -16.04 -2.68 7.55
N ALA A 4 -15.37 -2.01 6.62
CA ALA A 4 -14.78 -0.68 6.86
C ALA A 4 -15.82 0.36 7.34
N GLY A 5 -17.05 0.29 6.83
CA GLY A 5 -18.17 1.14 7.30
C GLY A 5 -18.56 0.87 8.75
N THR A 6 -18.51 -0.39 9.19
CA THR A 6 -18.78 -0.78 10.58
C THR A 6 -17.68 -0.30 11.52
N VAL A 7 -16.41 -0.44 11.12
CA VAL A 7 -15.27 0.09 11.88
C VAL A 7 -15.36 1.62 11.99
N GLY A 8 -15.69 2.31 10.89
CA GLY A 8 -15.88 3.75 10.88
C GLY A 8 -16.98 4.22 11.84
N GLY A 9 -18.12 3.52 11.87
CA GLY A 9 -19.21 3.80 12.81
C GLY A 9 -18.83 3.60 14.28
N ILE A 10 -18.10 2.52 14.59
CA ILE A 10 -17.62 2.23 15.95
C ILE A 10 -16.64 3.32 16.42
N VAL A 11 -15.68 3.69 15.57
CA VAL A 11 -14.72 4.76 15.90
C VAL A 11 -15.43 6.10 16.09
N ALA A 12 -16.40 6.44 15.22
CA ALA A 12 -17.16 7.67 15.36
C ALA A 12 -17.95 7.73 16.68
N ALA A 13 -18.59 6.63 17.07
CA ALA A 13 -19.32 6.52 18.33
C ALA A 13 -18.38 6.66 19.55
N ALA A 14 -17.24 5.96 19.54
CA ALA A 14 -16.25 6.04 20.60
C ALA A 14 -15.64 7.45 20.72
N VAL A 15 -15.37 8.12 19.60
CA VAL A 15 -14.88 9.51 19.60
C VAL A 15 -15.96 10.46 20.13
N ALA A 16 -17.23 10.26 19.77
CA ALA A 16 -18.33 11.05 20.31
C ALA A 16 -18.49 10.86 21.82
N GLU A 17 -18.36 9.63 22.32
CA GLU A 17 -18.39 9.31 23.74
C GLU A 17 -17.25 10.01 24.50
N VAL A 18 -16.02 9.92 23.99
CA VAL A 18 -14.86 10.61 24.59
C VAL A 18 -15.08 12.13 24.63
N ARG A 19 -15.59 12.72 23.54
CA ARG A 19 -15.85 14.17 23.48
C ARG A 19 -16.99 14.65 24.38
N ALA A 20 -17.93 13.77 24.72
CA ALA A 20 -19.03 14.10 25.62
C ALA A 20 -18.61 14.14 27.10
N ARG A 21 -17.38 13.71 27.43
CA ARG A 21 -16.91 13.68 28.80
C ARG A 21 -16.57 15.09 29.32
N PRO A 22 -16.97 15.44 30.56
CA PRO A 22 -16.75 16.77 31.12
C PRO A 22 -15.28 17.07 31.45
N ASP A 23 -14.44 16.05 31.57
CA ASP A 23 -12.99 16.18 31.78
C ASP A 23 -12.20 16.34 30.47
N VAL A 24 -12.83 16.08 29.32
CA VAL A 24 -12.23 16.35 28.02
C VAL A 24 -12.51 17.82 27.72
N PRO A 25 -11.47 18.68 27.64
CA PRO A 25 -11.68 20.06 27.25
C PRO A 25 -12.43 20.06 25.93
N ALA A 26 -13.46 20.91 25.81
CA ALA A 26 -14.15 21.11 24.56
C ALA A 26 -13.07 21.51 23.56
N ALA A 27 -12.63 20.55 22.73
CA ALA A 27 -11.86 20.88 21.57
C ALA A 27 -12.82 21.77 20.79
N GLU A 28 -12.57 23.09 20.82
CA GLU A 28 -12.98 23.93 19.72
C GLU A 28 -12.54 23.13 18.51
N LEU A 29 -13.52 22.60 17.78
CA LEU A 29 -13.26 22.19 16.43
C LEU A 29 -12.71 23.46 15.84
N GLU A 30 -11.39 23.57 15.77
CA GLU A 30 -10.77 24.33 14.73
C GLU A 30 -11.29 23.67 13.45
N THR A 31 -12.48 24.11 13.04
CA THR A 31 -12.79 24.51 11.68
C THR A 31 -11.93 25.71 11.27
N GLY A 32 -10.77 25.91 11.90
CA GLY A 32 -9.64 26.51 11.25
C GLY A 32 -9.32 25.68 10.01
N PRO A 33 -8.85 26.32 8.93
CA PRO A 33 -8.44 25.60 7.73
C PRO A 33 -7.48 24.50 8.17
N ALA A 34 -7.63 23.28 7.63
CA ALA A 34 -6.57 22.29 7.80
C ALA A 34 -5.25 22.96 7.36
N PRO A 35 -4.09 22.50 7.85
CA PRO A 35 -2.81 23.06 7.40
C PRO A 35 -2.85 23.09 5.87
N ASP A 36 -2.82 24.29 5.31
CA ASP A 36 -3.01 24.62 3.90
C ASP A 36 -4.45 24.57 3.32
N GLY A 37 -5.48 25.09 3.98
CA GLY A 37 -6.78 25.39 3.34
C GLY A 37 -7.56 24.19 2.78
N ILE A 38 -7.08 22.96 3.01
CA ILE A 38 -7.68 21.72 2.53
C ILE A 38 -8.79 21.34 3.52
N THR A 39 -10.02 21.12 3.04
CA THR A 39 -11.09 20.65 3.94
C THR A 39 -10.78 19.24 4.43
N ALA A 40 -11.34 18.83 5.58
CA ALA A 40 -11.16 17.46 6.09
C ALA A 40 -11.63 16.38 5.09
N GLU A 41 -12.61 16.73 4.24
CA GLU A 41 -13.08 15.90 3.14
C GLU A 41 -12.07 15.81 1.99
N ALA A 42 -11.49 16.94 1.57
CA ALA A 42 -10.43 16.96 0.57
C ALA A 42 -9.20 16.18 1.06
N TRP A 43 -8.87 16.24 2.34
CA TRP A 43 -7.81 15.41 2.94
C TRP A 43 -8.15 13.91 2.90
N ARG A 44 -9.37 13.52 3.29
CA ARG A 44 -9.81 12.11 3.22
C ARG A 44 -9.75 11.59 1.79
N HIS A 45 -10.23 12.38 0.83
CA HIS A 45 -10.18 12.03 -0.59
C HIS A 45 -8.74 11.87 -1.09
N HIS A 46 -7.86 12.79 -0.72
CA HIS A 46 -6.43 12.72 -1.06
C HIS A 46 -5.78 11.44 -0.51
N VAL A 47 -6.05 11.10 0.74
CA VAL A 47 -5.53 9.87 1.37
C VAL A 47 -6.12 8.61 0.72
N SER A 48 -7.42 8.59 0.40
CA SER A 48 -8.02 7.42 -0.28
C SER A 48 -7.43 7.22 -1.67
N THR A 49 -7.30 8.28 -2.46
CA THR A 49 -6.70 8.22 -3.80
C THR A 49 -5.26 7.72 -3.75
N ARG A 50 -4.47 8.18 -2.77
CA ARG A 50 -3.10 7.67 -2.58
C ARG A 50 -3.07 6.21 -2.16
N ARG A 51 -3.99 5.77 -1.29
CA ARG A 51 -4.10 4.35 -0.90
C ARG A 51 -4.46 3.46 -2.07
N ASP A 52 -5.39 3.90 -2.91
CA ASP A 52 -5.79 3.16 -4.11
C ASP A 52 -4.62 3.04 -5.09
N LEU A 53 -3.85 4.10 -5.29
CA LEU A 53 -2.65 4.07 -6.13
C LEU A 53 -1.60 3.09 -5.58
N VAL A 54 -1.36 3.09 -4.27
CA VAL A 54 -0.45 2.13 -3.63
C VAL A 54 -0.96 0.70 -3.81
N ALA A 55 -2.26 0.46 -3.62
CA ALA A 55 -2.86 -0.86 -3.82
C ALA A 55 -2.73 -1.34 -5.28
N GLN A 56 -2.98 -0.46 -6.25
CA GLN A 56 -2.81 -0.75 -7.67
C GLN A 56 -1.34 -1.06 -8.01
N ARG A 57 -0.39 -0.27 -7.48
CA ARG A 57 1.04 -0.51 -7.66
C ARG A 57 1.44 -1.88 -7.10
N ARG A 58 0.96 -2.24 -5.91
CA ARG A 58 1.23 -3.55 -5.29
C ARG A 58 0.62 -4.70 -6.11
N ALA A 59 -0.57 -4.52 -6.65
CA ALA A 59 -1.19 -5.52 -7.53
C ALA A 59 -0.40 -5.70 -8.84
N ALA A 60 0.11 -4.61 -9.43
CA ALA A 60 0.97 -4.66 -10.60
C ALA A 60 2.30 -5.36 -10.30
N GLN A 61 2.98 -5.02 -9.21
CA GLN A 61 4.21 -5.67 -8.76
C GLN A 61 4.01 -7.17 -8.53
N HIS A 62 2.91 -7.56 -7.88
CA HIS A 62 2.58 -8.97 -7.70
C HIS A 62 2.40 -9.67 -9.05
N ARG A 63 1.70 -9.06 -10.02
CA ARG A 63 1.52 -9.63 -11.37
C ARG A 63 2.85 -9.80 -12.10
N ILE A 64 3.73 -8.81 -12.03
CA ILE A 64 5.10 -8.92 -12.58
C ILE A 64 5.82 -10.09 -11.94
N GLY A 65 5.70 -10.25 -10.62
CA GLY A 65 6.30 -11.37 -9.89
C GLY A 65 5.77 -12.74 -10.32
N VAL A 66 4.46 -12.84 -10.59
CA VAL A 66 3.84 -14.07 -11.13
C VAL A 66 4.40 -14.38 -12.52
N LEU A 67 4.50 -13.39 -13.41
CA LEU A 67 5.12 -13.58 -14.73
C LEU A 67 6.60 -13.98 -14.61
N ALA A 68 7.33 -13.39 -13.68
CA ALA A 68 8.72 -13.77 -13.40
C ALA A 68 8.83 -15.22 -12.89
N LEU A 69 7.83 -15.74 -12.19
CA LEU A 69 7.77 -17.15 -11.77
C LEU A 69 7.45 -18.12 -12.90
N GLU A 70 6.68 -17.69 -13.90
CA GLU A 70 6.45 -18.48 -15.11
C GLU A 70 7.74 -18.67 -15.91
N THR A 71 8.61 -17.65 -15.93
CA THR A 71 9.92 -17.69 -16.60
C THR A 71 11.01 -18.35 -15.75
N VAL A 72 11.06 -18.03 -14.45
CA VAL A 72 12.03 -18.54 -13.47
C VAL A 72 11.28 -19.16 -12.30
N PRO A 73 11.00 -20.48 -12.35
CA PRO A 73 10.21 -21.18 -11.35
C PRO A 73 10.78 -21.08 -9.93
N ALA A 74 9.93 -21.28 -8.92
CA ALA A 74 10.27 -21.11 -7.50
C ALA A 74 11.50 -21.89 -7.02
N TYR A 75 11.79 -23.05 -7.62
CA TYR A 75 12.94 -23.88 -7.28
C TYR A 75 14.28 -23.35 -7.82
N VAL A 76 14.25 -22.35 -8.70
CA VAL A 76 15.44 -21.67 -9.23
C VAL A 76 15.81 -20.51 -8.31
N GLY A 77 17.07 -20.46 -7.88
CA GLY A 77 17.58 -19.38 -7.04
C GLY A 77 17.76 -18.07 -7.81
N ASP A 78 17.73 -16.94 -7.11
CA ASP A 78 17.78 -15.61 -7.71
C ASP A 78 19.03 -15.38 -8.57
N ARG A 79 20.20 -15.83 -8.12
CA ARG A 79 21.45 -15.74 -8.90
C ARG A 79 21.36 -16.41 -10.27
N GLN A 80 20.65 -17.54 -10.35
CA GLN A 80 20.46 -18.26 -11.60
C GLN A 80 19.31 -17.65 -12.43
N GLY A 81 18.32 -17.06 -11.76
CA GLY A 81 17.22 -16.34 -12.39
C GLY A 81 17.61 -15.00 -12.99
N GLU A 82 18.63 -14.35 -12.46
CA GLU A 82 19.10 -13.03 -12.89
C GLU A 82 19.45 -13.00 -14.38
N ASP A 83 20.27 -13.94 -14.85
CA ASP A 83 20.67 -14.02 -16.26
C ASP A 83 19.47 -14.22 -17.21
N ILE A 84 18.45 -14.96 -16.76
CA ILE A 84 17.24 -15.25 -17.54
C ILE A 84 16.32 -14.03 -17.55
N LEU A 85 16.10 -13.40 -16.40
CA LEU A 85 15.20 -12.26 -16.25
C LEU A 85 15.81 -10.96 -16.76
N ALA A 86 17.14 -10.85 -16.86
CA ALA A 86 17.84 -9.71 -17.43
C ALA A 86 17.57 -9.48 -18.92
N LEU A 87 16.94 -10.44 -19.62
CA LEU A 87 16.52 -10.30 -21.02
C LEU A 87 15.19 -9.54 -21.19
N VAL A 88 14.40 -9.42 -20.12
CA VAL A 88 13.06 -8.83 -20.07
C VAL A 88 12.99 -7.33 -19.64
N PRO A 89 13.90 -6.74 -18.83
CA PRO A 89 13.62 -5.48 -18.14
C PRO A 89 13.61 -4.25 -19.07
N ASN A 90 14.35 -4.30 -20.19
CA ASN A 90 14.49 -3.18 -21.12
C ASN A 90 13.16 -2.74 -21.76
N ASP A 91 12.17 -3.64 -21.85
CA ASP A 91 10.89 -3.36 -22.54
C ASP A 91 9.82 -2.77 -21.60
N ILE A 92 10.01 -2.90 -20.29
CA ILE A 92 9.01 -2.54 -19.26
C ILE A 92 9.50 -1.47 -18.27
N GLY A 93 10.73 -1.01 -18.42
CA GLY A 93 11.26 0.14 -17.67
C GLY A 93 11.49 -0.13 -16.19
N ILE A 94 11.73 -1.39 -15.82
CA ILE A 94 12.08 -1.82 -14.47
C ILE A 94 13.44 -2.52 -14.50
N THR A 95 14.17 -2.55 -13.40
CA THR A 95 15.46 -3.24 -13.31
C THR A 95 15.27 -4.75 -13.12
N THR A 96 16.29 -5.55 -13.44
CA THR A 96 16.30 -6.98 -13.12
C THR A 96 16.10 -7.23 -11.63
N GLU A 97 16.69 -6.36 -10.81
CA GLU A 97 16.61 -6.42 -9.36
C GLU A 97 15.19 -6.14 -8.84
N GLU A 98 14.48 -5.18 -9.43
CA GLU A 98 13.05 -4.94 -9.18
C GLU A 98 12.17 -6.14 -9.59
N ILE A 99 12.50 -6.82 -10.69
CA ILE A 99 11.78 -8.04 -11.13
C ILE A 99 11.99 -9.17 -10.12
N LEU A 100 13.23 -9.37 -9.66
CA LEU A 100 13.53 -10.37 -8.63
C LEU A 100 12.81 -10.06 -7.31
N ALA A 101 12.68 -8.78 -6.95
CA ALA A 101 11.90 -8.35 -5.79
C ALA A 101 10.42 -8.71 -5.97
N CYS A 102 9.85 -8.39 -7.13
CA CYS A 102 8.48 -8.75 -7.48
C CYS A 102 8.27 -10.27 -7.41
N ARG A 103 9.24 -11.07 -7.90
CA ARG A 103 9.21 -12.53 -7.85
C ARG A 103 9.17 -13.06 -6.41
N ARG A 104 10.06 -12.56 -5.53
CA ARG A 104 10.05 -12.92 -4.10
C ARG A 104 8.73 -12.52 -3.43
N TYR A 105 8.20 -11.35 -3.75
CA TYR A 105 6.91 -10.89 -3.23
C TYR A 105 5.76 -11.78 -3.70
N ALA A 106 5.73 -12.21 -4.96
CA ALA A 106 4.72 -13.13 -5.46
C ALA A 106 4.83 -14.53 -4.83
N LEU A 107 6.04 -14.99 -4.48
CA LEU A 107 6.25 -16.25 -3.76
C LEU A 107 5.78 -16.20 -2.31
N SER A 108 6.13 -15.14 -1.58
CA SER A 108 5.90 -15.07 -0.13
C SER A 108 4.60 -14.38 0.25
N GLY A 109 4.06 -13.51 -0.60
CA GLY A 109 3.03 -12.54 -0.25
C GLY A 109 3.51 -11.46 0.72
N ASP A 110 4.77 -11.47 1.14
CA ASP A 110 5.34 -10.51 2.08
C ASP A 110 5.86 -9.29 1.33
N VAL A 111 5.22 -8.14 1.57
CA VAL A 111 5.57 -6.86 0.95
C VAL A 111 7.01 -6.43 1.27
N ARG A 112 7.58 -6.92 2.38
CA ARG A 112 8.97 -6.62 2.77
C ARG A 112 9.99 -7.24 1.82
N ALA A 113 9.59 -8.23 1.02
CA ALA A 113 10.41 -8.75 -0.07
C ALA A 113 10.71 -7.69 -1.15
N MET A 114 9.94 -6.59 -1.17
CA MET A 114 10.14 -5.40 -2.00
C MET A 114 10.93 -4.29 -1.29
N ASP A 115 11.28 -4.44 -0.01
CA ASP A 115 12.03 -3.41 0.73
C ASP A 115 13.53 -3.56 0.45
N GLY A 116 14.22 -2.44 0.25
CA GLY A 116 15.68 -2.42 0.06
C GLY A 116 16.14 -2.80 -1.36
N TRP A 117 15.21 -2.79 -2.32
CA TRP A 117 15.48 -2.77 -3.76
C TRP A 117 15.11 -1.38 -4.29
#